data_AF-A0A7C2R994-F1
#
_entry.id   AF-A0A7C2R994-F1
#
_cell.length_a   1.000
_cell.length_b   1.000
_cell.length_c   1.000
_cell.angle_alpha   90.00
_cell.angle_beta   90.00
_cell.angle_gamma   90.00
#
_symmetry.space_group_name_H-M   'P 1'
#
loop_
_entity.id
_entity.type
_entity.pdbx_description
1 polymer ?
#
loop_
_entity_poly.entity_id
_entity_poly.type
_entity_poly.pdbx_seq_one_letter_code
_entity_poly.pdbx_strand_id
1 'polypeptide(L)'
;MSGAFAFAGLDPAQVAGKLRQAFANGFLGLASFGRSTFAAVSEATPGDLAAAERALAEHLCSAHGAPDMEAALAAARDEAAFVLDLCREAPVNTVFTVWRTWDAAGAIKEEFRTIRPPSGEPLHARIWTVVDEP
;
A
#
# COMPACT_ATOMS: atom_id res chain seq x y z
N MET A 1 2.24 -1.02 -1.59
CA MET A 1 1.45 -0.53 -2.75
C MET A 1 0.00 -0.35 -2.36
N SER A 2 -0.74 0.50 -3.06
CA SER A 2 -2.20 0.60 -2.88
C SER A 2 -2.84 -0.78 -3.05
N GLY A 3 -2.67 -1.40 -4.23
CA GLY A 3 -3.17 -2.74 -4.52
C GLY A 3 -4.67 -2.80 -4.78
N ALA A 4 -5.25 -1.70 -5.28
CA ALA A 4 -6.65 -1.61 -5.70
C ALA A 4 -6.95 -2.49 -6.93
N PHE A 5 -5.98 -2.64 -7.84
CA PHE A 5 -6.09 -3.48 -9.04
C PHE A 5 -6.53 -4.92 -8.74
N ALA A 6 -6.15 -5.46 -7.58
CA ALA A 6 -6.50 -6.82 -7.18
C ALA A 6 -7.99 -7.02 -6.85
N PHE A 7 -8.76 -5.93 -6.81
CA PHE A 7 -10.22 -5.95 -6.67
C PHE A 7 -10.94 -5.49 -7.94
N ALA A 8 -10.19 -5.09 -8.97
CA ALA A 8 -10.76 -4.72 -10.26
C ALA A 8 -11.45 -5.96 -10.86
N GLY A 9 -12.68 -5.78 -11.33
CA GLY A 9 -13.49 -6.86 -11.91
C GLY A 9 -14.19 -7.77 -10.90
N LEU A 10 -14.03 -7.55 -9.58
CA LEU A 10 -14.86 -8.24 -8.59
C LEU A 10 -16.27 -7.63 -8.55
N ASP A 11 -17.27 -8.49 -8.42
CA ASP A 11 -18.63 -8.07 -8.10
C ASP A 11 -18.69 -7.61 -6.62
N PRO A 12 -19.06 -6.36 -6.33
CA PRO A 12 -19.20 -5.85 -4.96
C PRO A 12 -20.07 -6.72 -4.06
N ALA A 13 -21.09 -7.39 -4.61
CA ALA A 13 -21.97 -8.28 -3.85
C ALA A 13 -21.26 -9.55 -3.36
N GLN A 14 -20.16 -9.94 -4.01
CA GLN A 14 -19.36 -11.12 -3.65
C GLN A 14 -18.23 -10.79 -2.66
N VAL A 15 -17.99 -9.50 -2.38
CA VAL A 15 -16.91 -9.06 -1.48
C VAL A 15 -17.39 -9.04 -0.02
N ALA A 16 -17.20 -10.17 0.67
CA ALA A 16 -17.58 -10.38 2.06
C ALA A 16 -16.42 -10.83 2.96
N GLY A 17 -16.62 -10.79 4.28
CA GLY A 17 -15.69 -11.31 5.28
C GLY A 17 -14.26 -10.76 5.16
N LYS A 18 -13.27 -11.66 5.08
CA LYS A 18 -11.85 -11.29 4.96
C LYS A 18 -11.55 -10.51 3.67
N LEU A 19 -12.21 -10.85 2.57
CA LEU A 19 -12.03 -10.15 1.30
C LEU A 19 -12.53 -8.70 1.40
N ARG A 20 -13.64 -8.48 2.11
CA ARG A 20 -14.14 -7.13 2.38
C ARG A 20 -13.18 -6.30 3.22
N GLN A 21 -12.54 -6.90 4.22
CA GLN A 21 -11.53 -6.21 5.03
C GLN A 21 -10.29 -5.84 4.21
N ALA A 22 -9.82 -6.77 3.38
CA ALA A 22 -8.73 -6.53 2.45
C ALA A 22 -9.06 -5.41 1.45
N PHE A 23 -10.29 -5.40 0.90
CA PHE A 23 -10.76 -4.35 0.02
C PHE A 23 -10.77 -3.00 0.74
N ALA A 24 -11.52 -2.92 1.84
CA ALA A 24 -11.82 -1.66 2.49
C ALA A 24 -10.58 -0.98 3.04
N ASN A 25 -9.58 -1.73 3.55
CA ASN A 25 -8.45 -1.12 4.28
C ASN A 25 -7.06 -1.66 3.92
N GLY A 26 -6.94 -2.59 2.96
CA GLY A 26 -5.71 -3.34 2.77
C GLY A 26 -4.74 -2.72 1.74
N PHE A 27 -3.56 -2.33 2.20
CA PHE A 27 -2.37 -2.18 1.34
C PHE A 27 -1.82 -3.54 0.91
N LEU A 28 -1.17 -3.60 -0.25
CA LEU A 28 -0.47 -4.78 -0.75
C LEU A 28 1.02 -4.73 -0.38
N GLY A 29 1.51 -5.75 0.31
CA GLY A 29 2.94 -5.94 0.58
C GLY A 29 3.61 -6.75 -0.53
N LEU A 30 4.75 -6.30 -1.05
CA LEU A 30 5.38 -6.91 -2.23
C LEU A 30 6.27 -8.13 -1.93
N ALA A 31 6.67 -8.33 -0.67
CA ALA A 31 7.45 -9.51 -0.28
C ALA A 31 6.58 -10.77 -0.11
N SER A 32 5.32 -10.61 0.28
CA SER A 32 4.40 -11.73 0.59
C SER A 32 3.13 -11.72 -0.23
N PHE A 33 2.83 -10.62 -0.93
CA PHE A 33 1.53 -10.34 -1.56
C PHE A 33 0.34 -10.45 -0.58
N GLY A 34 0.63 -10.33 0.71
CA GLY A 34 -0.35 -10.23 1.79
C GLY A 34 -0.92 -8.81 1.93
N ARG A 35 -1.91 -8.69 2.81
CA ARG A 35 -2.61 -7.42 3.09
C ARG A 35 -2.24 -6.88 4.46
N SER A 36 -2.00 -5.57 4.52
CA SER A 36 -1.81 -4.83 5.77
C SER A 36 -2.77 -3.65 5.85
N THR A 37 -3.34 -3.38 7.02
CA THR A 37 -4.22 -2.23 7.27
C THR A 37 -3.45 -0.90 7.33
N PHE A 38 -2.17 -0.97 7.70
CA PHE A 38 -1.31 0.19 7.89
C PHE A 38 -0.04 0.07 7.05
N ALA A 39 0.45 1.19 6.57
CA ALA A 39 1.74 1.33 5.92
C ALA A 39 2.49 2.54 6.50
N ALA A 40 3.79 2.42 6.71
CA ALA A 40 4.62 3.53 7.19
C ALA A 40 5.53 4.02 6.06
N VAL A 41 5.75 5.34 5.99
CA VAL A 41 6.71 5.94 5.06
C VAL A 41 8.13 5.57 5.50
N SER A 42 8.93 5.10 4.55
CA SER A 42 10.37 4.87 4.72
C SER A 42 11.15 5.52 3.59
N GLU A 43 12.46 5.66 3.78
CA GLU A 43 13.35 5.97 2.68
C GLU A 43 13.41 4.79 1.71
N ALA A 44 13.60 5.08 0.43
CA ALA A 44 13.78 4.09 -0.63
C ALA A 44 14.85 4.58 -1.60
N THR A 45 15.80 3.73 -1.93
CA THR A 45 16.78 3.99 -2.99
C THR A 45 16.17 3.73 -4.36
N PRO A 46 16.77 4.22 -5.46
CA PRO A 46 16.36 3.83 -6.81
C PRO A 46 16.38 2.31 -7.04
N GLY A 47 17.29 1.59 -6.37
CA GLY A 47 17.36 0.14 -6.43
C GLY A 47 16.19 -0.55 -5.75
N ASP A 48 15.76 -0.05 -4.59
CA ASP A 48 14.57 -0.56 -3.88
C ASP A 48 13.31 -0.36 -4.71
N LEU A 49 13.18 0.81 -5.36
CA LEU A 49 12.07 1.12 -6.24
C LEU A 49 12.02 0.18 -7.45
N ALA A 50 13.16 -0.01 -8.13
CA ALA A 50 13.25 -0.93 -9.26
C ALA A 50 12.94 -2.39 -8.88
N ALA A 51 13.37 -2.83 -7.69
CA ALA A 51 13.05 -4.14 -7.16
C ALA A 51 11.54 -4.28 -6.85
N ALA A 52 10.93 -3.24 -6.28
CA ALA A 52 9.49 -3.20 -6.01
C ALA A 52 8.65 -3.24 -7.30
N GLU A 53 9.00 -2.43 -8.30
CA GLU A 53 8.36 -2.44 -9.62
C GLU A 53 8.45 -3.81 -10.27
N ARG A 54 9.63 -4.43 -10.25
CA ARG A 54 9.84 -5.75 -10.82
C ARG A 54 9.02 -6.83 -10.10
N ALA A 55 9.05 -6.85 -8.76
CA ALA A 55 8.29 -7.82 -7.97
C ALA A 55 6.78 -7.68 -8.20
N LEU A 56 6.28 -6.45 -8.27
CA LEU A 56 4.88 -6.19 -8.59
C LEU A 56 4.54 -6.67 -10.00
N ALA A 57 5.37 -6.36 -10.99
CA ALA A 57 5.11 -6.74 -12.37
C ALA A 57 5.13 -8.26 -12.56
N GLU A 58 6.07 -8.98 -11.94
CA GLU A 58 6.09 -10.46 -11.95
C GLU A 58 4.81 -11.04 -11.33
N HIS A 59 4.30 -10.42 -10.26
CA HIS A 59 3.03 -10.79 -9.65
C HIS A 59 1.82 -10.49 -10.57
N LEU A 60 1.83 -9.37 -11.28
CA LEU A 60 0.76 -9.03 -12.22
C LEU A 60 0.67 -10.04 -13.36
N CYS A 61 1.79 -10.49 -13.91
CA CYS A 61 1.81 -11.55 -14.92
C CYS A 61 1.30 -12.89 -14.35
N SER A 62 1.79 -13.28 -13.18
CA SER A 62 1.52 -14.62 -12.63
C SER A 62 0.12 -14.77 -12.02
N ALA A 63 -0.45 -13.70 -11.45
CA ALA A 63 -1.68 -13.78 -10.65
C ALA A 63 -2.81 -12.87 -11.16
N HIS A 64 -2.51 -11.86 -11.96
CA HIS A 64 -3.50 -10.85 -12.40
C HIS A 64 -3.66 -10.75 -13.92
N GLY A 65 -3.06 -11.67 -14.68
CA GLY A 65 -3.31 -11.81 -16.11
C GLY A 65 -2.72 -10.71 -17.00
N ALA A 66 -1.67 -10.02 -16.53
CA ALA A 66 -0.93 -9.11 -17.41
C ALA A 66 -0.35 -9.90 -18.61
N PRO A 67 -0.49 -9.40 -19.85
CA PRO A 67 -0.22 -10.17 -21.06
C PRO A 67 1.28 -10.48 -21.24
N ASP A 68 2.14 -9.55 -20.83
CA ASP A 68 3.58 -9.68 -20.88
C ASP A 68 4.24 -8.81 -19.79
N MET A 69 5.55 -8.97 -19.68
CA MET A 69 6.38 -8.27 -18.70
C MET A 69 6.43 -6.76 -18.95
N GLU A 70 6.31 -6.32 -20.19
CA GLU A 70 6.39 -4.90 -20.55
C GLU A 70 5.14 -4.16 -20.06
N ALA A 71 3.96 -4.70 -20.37
CA ALA A 71 2.68 -4.19 -19.88
C ALA A 71 2.59 -4.24 -18.35
N ALA A 72 3.08 -5.33 -17.73
CA ALA A 72 3.11 -5.45 -16.28
C ALA A 72 4.04 -4.42 -15.61
N LEU A 73 5.22 -4.16 -16.21
CA LEU A 73 6.15 -3.14 -15.70
C LEU A 73 5.59 -1.73 -15.84
N ALA A 74 4.87 -1.43 -16.92
CA ALA A 74 4.18 -0.14 -17.06
C ALA A 74 3.18 0.06 -15.92
N ALA A 75 2.30 -0.91 -15.67
CA ALA A 75 1.34 -0.84 -14.57
C ALA A 75 2.01 -0.77 -13.18
N ALA A 76 3.10 -1.51 -12.99
CA ALA A 76 3.84 -1.47 -11.73
C ALA A 76 4.51 -0.12 -11.47
N ARG A 77 5.01 0.55 -12.51
CA ARG A 77 5.56 1.91 -12.44
C ARG A 77 4.50 2.93 -12.11
N ASP A 78 3.30 2.81 -12.69
CA ASP A 78 2.20 3.71 -12.37
C ASP A 78 1.81 3.62 -10.90
N GLU A 79 1.75 2.40 -10.34
CA GLU A 79 1.50 2.19 -8.91
C GLU A 79 2.64 2.73 -8.03
N ALA A 80 3.88 2.53 -8.44
CA ALA A 80 5.04 3.06 -7.72
C ALA A 80 5.06 4.60 -7.73
N ALA A 81 4.79 5.22 -8.89
CA ALA A 81 4.68 6.65 -9.05
C ALA A 81 3.55 7.24 -8.22
N PHE A 82 2.40 6.57 -8.16
CA PHE A 82 1.28 6.94 -7.30
C PHE A 82 1.70 6.96 -5.81
N VAL A 83 2.36 5.90 -5.33
CA VAL A 83 2.82 5.85 -3.93
C VAL A 83 3.88 6.90 -3.64
N LEU A 84 4.81 7.15 -4.57
CA LEU A 84 5.81 8.21 -4.43
C LEU A 84 5.15 9.59 -4.32
N ASP A 85 4.12 9.86 -5.12
CA ASP A 85 3.37 11.11 -5.05
C ASP A 85 2.59 11.22 -3.73
N LEU A 86 1.94 10.14 -3.29
CA LEU A 86 1.25 10.07 -2.00
C LEU A 86 2.18 10.36 -0.81
N CYS A 87 3.44 9.92 -0.90
CA CYS A 87 4.44 10.13 0.14
C CYS A 87 5.25 11.43 -0.01
N ARG A 88 5.08 12.21 -1.08
CA ARG A 88 5.94 13.35 -1.46
C ARG A 88 6.18 14.34 -0.31
N GLU A 89 5.15 14.66 0.44
CA GLU A 89 5.19 15.62 1.56
C GLU A 89 5.13 14.95 2.94
N ALA A 90 5.08 13.62 2.99
CA ALA A 90 4.94 12.87 4.22
C ALA A 90 6.32 12.56 4.84
N PRO A 91 6.59 12.98 6.09
CA PRO A 91 7.82 12.60 6.77
C PRO A 91 7.99 11.09 6.92
N VAL A 92 9.23 10.61 7.02
CA VAL A 92 9.54 9.23 7.39
C VAL A 92 8.82 8.87 8.71
N ASN A 93 8.34 7.63 8.79
CA ASN A 93 7.48 7.09 9.85
C ASN A 93 6.04 7.63 9.89
N THR A 94 5.61 8.45 8.92
CA THR A 94 4.18 8.76 8.76
C THR A 94 3.41 7.48 8.47
N VAL A 95 2.37 7.20 9.25
CA VAL A 95 1.53 6.03 9.04
C VAL A 95 0.32 6.41 8.20
N PHE A 96 0.10 5.68 7.12
CA PHE A 96 -1.05 5.79 6.25
C PHE A 96 -2.07 4.67 6.52
N THR A 97 -3.34 5.03 6.40
CA THR A 97 -4.46 4.13 6.15
C THR A 97 -5.03 4.40 4.76
N VAL A 98 -5.61 3.37 4.17
CA VAL A 98 -6.44 3.49 2.96
C VAL A 98 -7.86 3.12 3.33
N TRP A 99 -8.83 3.82 2.76
CA TRP A 99 -10.23 3.46 2.79
C TRP A 99 -10.75 3.34 1.36
N ARG A 100 -11.40 2.22 1.05
CA ARG A 100 -11.98 1.97 -0.28
C ARG A 100 -13.48 1.78 -0.26
N THR A 101 -14.12 2.33 -1.28
CA THR A 101 -15.53 2.12 -1.60
C THR A 101 -15.72 1.93 -3.10
N TRP A 102 -16.85 1.35 -3.48
CA TRP A 102 -17.33 1.44 -4.86
C TRP A 102 -18.25 2.65 -4.98
N ASP A 103 -18.12 3.39 -6.08
CA ASP A 103 -19.08 4.43 -6.43
C ASP A 103 -20.34 3.86 -7.13
N ALA A 104 -21.26 4.75 -7.51
CA ALA A 104 -22.50 4.36 -8.18
C ALA A 104 -22.28 3.72 -9.56
N ALA A 105 -21.13 3.93 -10.19
CA ALA A 105 -20.74 3.32 -11.46
C ALA A 105 -19.95 2.00 -11.27
N GLY A 106 -19.67 1.61 -10.03
CA GLY A 106 -18.88 0.42 -9.70
C GLY A 106 -17.36 0.64 -9.82
N ALA A 107 -16.90 1.89 -9.94
CA ALA A 107 -15.47 2.20 -9.89
C ALA A 107 -14.99 2.24 -8.44
N ILE A 108 -13.74 1.84 -8.21
CA ILE A 108 -13.12 1.88 -6.88
C ILE A 108 -12.69 3.32 -6.59
N LYS A 109 -13.16 3.86 -5.47
CA LYS A 109 -12.69 5.12 -4.91
C LYS A 109 -11.79 4.84 -3.71
N GLU A 110 -10.65 5.52 -3.68
CA GLU A 110 -9.66 5.39 -2.60
C GLU A 110 -9.52 6.71 -1.85
N GLU A 111 -9.46 6.63 -0.52
CA GLU A 111 -9.16 7.75 0.35
C GLU A 111 -7.98 7.37 1.26
N PHE A 112 -6.90 8.14 1.19
CA PHE A 112 -5.71 7.93 2.01
C PHE A 112 -5.68 8.94 3.14
N ARG A 113 -5.41 8.45 4.36
CA ARG A 113 -5.34 9.30 5.55
C ARG A 113 -4.06 9.01 6.32
N THR A 114 -3.44 10.05 6.85
CA THR A 114 -2.30 9.92 7.75
C THR A 114 -2.78 9.85 9.20
N ILE A 115 -2.21 8.94 9.99
CA ILE A 115 -2.37 8.94 11.43
C ILE A 115 -1.30 9.85 12.02
N ARG A 116 -1.72 10.91 12.72
CA ARG A 116 -0.81 11.69 13.55
C ARG A 116 -0.79 11.12 14.96
N PRO A 117 0.39 10.99 15.59
CA PRO A 117 0.45 10.69 17.01
C PRO A 117 -0.20 11.82 17.82
N PRO A 118 -0.77 11.53 19.01
CA PRO A 118 -1.44 12.52 19.85
C PRO A 118 -0.55 13.73 20.23
N SER A 119 0.77 13.54 20.28
CA SER A 119 1.75 14.57 20.63
C SER A 119 2.08 15.54 19.49
N GLY A 120 1.68 15.25 18.24
CA GLY A 120 2.05 16.06 17.07
C GLY A 120 3.52 15.95 16.62
N GLU A 121 4.36 15.24 17.37
CA GLU A 121 5.76 14.96 17.03
C GLU A 121 5.89 13.61 16.31
N PRO A 122 6.85 13.42 15.36
CA PRO A 122 7.06 12.14 14.69
C PRO A 122 7.24 11.00 15.70
N LEU A 123 6.70 9.83 15.39
CA LEU A 123 6.82 8.64 16.24
C LEU A 123 8.28 8.15 16.21
N HIS A 124 9.16 8.80 16.98
CA HIS A 124 10.47 8.24 17.28
C HIS A 124 10.23 7.03 18.17
N ALA A 125 10.33 5.83 17.60
CA ALA A 125 10.20 4.58 18.34
C ALA A 125 11.36 4.47 19.35
N ARG A 126 11.19 5.04 20.55
CA ARG A 126 12.05 4.76 21.70
C ARG A 126 11.64 3.39 22.26
N ILE A 127 12.21 2.33 21.69
CA ILE A 127 11.83 0.96 22.03
C ILE A 127 12.35 0.54 23.42
N TRP A 128 13.41 1.17 23.98
CA TRP A 128 13.82 0.95 25.37
C TRP A 128 14.48 2.19 25.98
N THR A 129 14.06 2.57 27.18
CA THR A 129 14.88 3.37 28.11
C THR A 129 15.44 2.42 29.16
N VAL A 130 16.77 2.28 29.21
CA VAL A 130 17.44 1.65 30.35
C VAL A 130 17.26 2.57 31.54
N VAL A 131 16.61 2.08 32.58
CA VAL A 131 16.55 2.74 33.89
C VAL A 131 17.73 2.18 34.67
N ASP A 132 18.73 3.00 34.97
CA ASP A 132 19.69 2.66 36.02
C ASP A 132 18.98 2.78 37.37
N GLU A 133 18.93 1.67 38.12
CA GLU A 133 18.39 1.64 39.48
C GLU A 133 19.36 2.31 40.48
N PRO A 134 18.84 2.94 41.54
CA PRO A 134 19.59 3.82 42.45
C PRO A 134 20.60 3.13 43.38
#